data_AF-A0A943FFZ3-F1
#
_entry.id   AF-A0A943FFZ3-F1
#
_cell.length_a   1.000
_cell.length_b   1.000
_cell.length_c   1.000
_cell.angle_alpha   90.00
_cell.angle_beta   90.00
_cell.angle_gamma   90.00
#
_symmetry.space_group_name_H-M   'P 1'
#
loop_
_entity.id
_entity.type
_entity.pdbx_description
1 polymer ?
#
loop_
_entity_poly.entity_id
_entity_poly.type
_entity_poly.pdbx_seq_one_letter_code
_entity_poly.pdbx_strand_id
1 'polypeptide(L)'
;GSFIRRYGDYIEDGTPLDAYVETTFKNDAKGDPLVTEDGLIALGVMSAEQYDSMRALTKKIARVVADELSKHGMELWDIKFEFGYNGDEVILIDEIASGNMRVYKDGKIVDPMDMGKFLFA
;
A
#
# COMPACT_ATOMS: atom_id res chain seq x y z
N GLY A 1 2.36 4.94 11.59
CA GLY A 1 1.17 4.38 10.90
C GLY A 1 0.53 3.25 11.70
N SER A 2 -0.47 2.55 11.16
CA SER A 2 -1.10 1.39 11.83
C SER A 2 -0.12 0.24 12.07
N PHE A 3 0.83 0.02 11.17
CA PHE A 3 1.92 -0.94 11.32
C PHE A 3 2.72 -0.73 12.61
N ILE A 4 3.25 0.49 12.84
CA ILE A 4 4.00 0.82 14.07
C ILE A 4 3.14 0.70 15.32
N ARG A 5 1.83 0.98 15.26
CA ARG A 5 0.95 0.72 16.42
C ARG A 5 0.85 -0.76 16.78
N ARG A 6 1.01 -1.67 15.81
CA ARG A 6 0.96 -3.12 16.03
C ARG A 6 2.34 -3.71 16.36
N TYR A 7 3.39 -3.21 15.74
CA TYR A 7 4.71 -3.83 15.76
C TYR A 7 5.83 -2.96 16.35
N GLY A 8 5.53 -1.78 16.87
CA GLY A 8 6.54 -0.81 17.32
C GLY A 8 7.47 -1.28 18.45
N ASP A 9 7.06 -2.30 19.23
CA ASP A 9 7.93 -2.93 20.23
C ASP A 9 9.01 -3.84 19.60
N TYR A 10 8.85 -4.20 18.33
CA TYR A 10 9.73 -5.11 17.57
C TYR A 10 10.50 -4.41 16.45
N ILE A 11 10.15 -3.18 16.10
CA ILE A 11 10.76 -2.43 14.99
C ILE A 11 10.64 -0.92 15.19
N GLU A 12 11.70 -0.20 14.85
CA GLU A 12 11.73 1.26 14.89
C GLU A 12 10.94 1.88 13.72
N ASP A 13 10.29 3.03 13.95
CA ASP A 13 9.61 3.77 12.88
C ASP A 13 10.61 4.25 11.83
N GLY A 14 10.25 4.14 10.56
CA GLY A 14 11.14 4.43 9.43
C GLY A 14 12.12 3.30 9.08
N THR A 15 12.12 2.15 9.77
CA THR A 15 12.95 1.00 9.36
C THR A 15 12.56 0.54 7.95
N PRO A 16 13.50 0.48 6.98
CA PRO A 16 13.21 0.00 5.64
C PRO A 16 12.76 -1.47 5.63
N LEU A 17 11.68 -1.76 4.89
CA LEU A 17 11.15 -3.10 4.69
C LEU A 17 11.23 -3.48 3.20
N ASP A 18 11.39 -4.78 2.91
CA ASP A 18 11.40 -5.29 1.53
C ASP A 18 9.97 -5.41 0.96
N ALA A 19 9.37 -4.26 0.64
CA ALA A 19 8.04 -4.13 0.06
C ALA A 19 6.99 -5.00 0.80
N TYR A 20 6.88 -4.82 2.12
CA TYR A 20 5.93 -5.54 2.95
C TYR A 20 4.48 -5.24 2.53
N VAL A 21 3.65 -6.29 2.43
CA VAL A 21 2.26 -6.19 1.99
C VAL A 21 1.35 -6.71 3.11
N GLU A 22 0.35 -5.92 3.48
CA GLU A 22 -0.75 -6.31 4.35
C GLU A 22 -2.07 -6.17 3.60
N THR A 23 -3.05 -7.01 3.95
CA THR A 23 -4.42 -6.91 3.42
C THR A 23 -5.39 -6.52 4.53
N THR A 24 -6.39 -5.72 4.18
CA THR A 24 -7.48 -5.31 5.07
C THR A 24 -8.81 -5.53 4.36
N PHE A 25 -9.87 -5.84 5.11
CA PHE A 25 -11.21 -5.72 4.58
C PHE A 25 -11.62 -4.26 4.55
N LYS A 26 -12.21 -3.80 3.45
CA LYS A 26 -12.89 -2.50 3.39
C LYS A 26 -14.20 -2.60 4.19
N ASN A 27 -14.16 -2.17 5.44
CA ASN A 27 -15.29 -2.21 6.36
C ASN A 27 -15.12 -1.12 7.43
N ASP A 28 -15.56 0.09 7.10
CA ASP A 28 -15.45 1.26 7.96
C ASP A 28 -16.07 1.02 9.36
N ALA A 29 -17.20 0.31 9.42
CA ALA A 29 -17.88 -0.01 10.68
C ALA A 29 -17.05 -0.89 11.62
N LYS A 30 -16.06 -1.61 11.08
CA LYS A 30 -15.11 -2.44 11.84
C LYS A 30 -13.69 -1.89 11.83
N GLY A 31 -13.49 -0.68 11.28
CA GLY A 31 -12.20 -0.02 11.21
C GLY A 31 -11.18 -0.74 10.34
N ASP A 32 -11.63 -1.27 9.19
CA ASP A 32 -10.80 -1.95 8.19
C ASP A 32 -9.88 -3.04 8.76
N PRO A 33 -10.45 -4.15 9.27
CA PRO A 33 -9.66 -5.15 9.97
C PRO A 33 -8.62 -5.78 9.04
N LEU A 34 -7.40 -5.93 9.57
CA LEU A 34 -6.34 -6.69 8.91
C LEU A 34 -6.75 -8.16 8.76
N VAL A 35 -6.47 -8.72 7.59
CA VAL A 35 -6.77 -10.10 7.24
C VAL A 35 -5.52 -10.72 6.62
N THR A 36 -5.25 -11.98 6.93
CA THR A 36 -4.15 -12.75 6.36
C THR A 36 -4.57 -13.44 5.07
N GLU A 37 -3.60 -13.93 4.30
CA GLU A 37 -3.85 -14.83 3.16
C GLU A 37 -4.76 -16.01 3.54
N ASP A 38 -4.40 -16.76 4.59
CA ASP A 38 -5.22 -17.87 5.10
C ASP A 38 -6.64 -17.45 5.44
N GLY A 39 -6.82 -16.25 6.01
CA GLY A 39 -8.12 -15.71 6.33
C GLY A 39 -8.94 -15.40 5.08
N LEU A 40 -8.32 -14.80 4.07
CA LEU A 40 -8.96 -14.52 2.78
C LEU A 40 -9.39 -15.82 2.07
N ILE A 41 -8.54 -16.84 2.09
CA ILE A 41 -8.82 -18.16 1.50
C ILE A 41 -9.93 -18.87 2.28
N ALA A 42 -9.84 -18.94 3.61
CA ALA A 42 -10.81 -19.62 4.46
C ALA A 42 -12.21 -19.00 4.38
N LEU A 43 -12.29 -17.69 4.12
CA LEU A 43 -13.54 -16.96 3.94
C LEU A 43 -14.05 -17.00 2.50
N GLY A 44 -13.32 -17.63 1.57
CA GLY A 44 -13.71 -17.73 0.16
C GLY A 44 -13.65 -16.40 -0.59
N VAL A 45 -12.84 -15.45 -0.11
CA VAL A 45 -12.71 -14.11 -0.72
C VAL A 45 -11.80 -14.18 -1.95
N MET A 46 -10.73 -14.97 -1.88
CA MET A 46 -9.83 -15.22 -3.01
C MET A 46 -9.09 -16.55 -2.86
N SER A 47 -8.59 -17.11 -3.96
CA SER A 47 -7.68 -18.26 -3.95
C SER A 47 -6.25 -17.85 -3.58
N ALA A 48 -5.38 -18.84 -3.30
CA ALA A 48 -3.96 -18.60 -3.08
C ALA A 48 -3.29 -17.99 -4.32
N GLU A 49 -3.63 -18.46 -5.52
CA GLU A 49 -3.09 -17.95 -6.78
C GLU A 49 -3.52 -16.49 -7.04
N GLN A 50 -4.76 -16.15 -6.67
CA GLN A 50 -5.25 -14.78 -6.75
C GLN A 50 -4.53 -13.87 -5.74
N TYR A 51 -4.29 -14.35 -4.51
CA TYR A 51 -3.54 -13.61 -3.51
C TYR A 51 -2.09 -13.36 -3.96
N ASP A 52 -1.41 -14.39 -4.48
CA ASP A 52 -0.05 -14.26 -5.02
C ASP A 52 0.00 -13.25 -6.17
N SER A 53 -0.98 -13.29 -7.07
CA SER A 53 -1.11 -12.33 -8.18
C SER A 53 -1.31 -10.91 -7.68
N MET A 54 -2.23 -10.71 -6.71
CA MET A 54 -2.50 -9.43 -6.07
C MET A 54 -1.25 -8.87 -5.39
N ARG A 55 -0.52 -9.71 -4.64
CA ARG A 55 0.70 -9.34 -3.93
C ARG A 55 1.83 -8.97 -4.90
N ALA A 56 2.01 -9.75 -5.96
CA ALA A 56 3.00 -9.44 -7.00
C ALA A 56 2.67 -8.11 -7.71
N LEU A 57 1.40 -7.87 -8.04
CA LEU A 57 0.94 -6.64 -8.67
C LEU A 57 1.11 -5.43 -7.74
N THR A 58 0.77 -5.57 -6.46
CA THR A 58 1.00 -4.56 -5.41
C THR A 58 2.46 -4.13 -5.36
N LYS A 59 3.39 -5.08 -5.26
CA LYS A 59 4.83 -4.78 -5.23
C LYS A 59 5.31 -4.09 -6.51
N LYS A 60 4.82 -4.55 -7.67
CA LYS A 60 5.16 -3.97 -8.97
C LYS A 60 4.70 -2.51 -9.07
N ILE A 61 3.45 -2.23 -8.73
CA ILE A 61 2.89 -0.88 -8.79
C ILE A 61 3.58 0.04 -7.77
N ALA A 62 3.75 -0.42 -6.53
CA ALA A 62 4.45 0.35 -5.49
C ALA A 62 5.87 0.74 -5.92
N ARG A 63 6.60 -0.17 -6.59
CA ARG A 63 7.93 0.14 -7.13
C ARG A 63 7.88 1.19 -8.23
N VAL A 64 6.93 1.11 -9.17
CA VAL A 64 6.76 2.13 -10.22
C VAL A 64 6.49 3.51 -9.60
N VAL A 65 5.62 3.59 -8.59
CA VAL A 65 5.33 4.84 -7.87
C VAL A 65 6.56 5.35 -7.12
N ALA A 66 7.27 4.48 -6.40
CA ALA A 66 8.48 4.83 -5.66
C ALA A 66 9.59 5.33 -6.60
N ASP A 67 9.81 4.65 -7.72
CA ASP A 67 10.80 5.04 -8.73
C ASP A 67 10.48 6.42 -9.30
N GLU A 68 9.21 6.72 -9.57
CA GLU A 68 8.79 8.04 -10.04
C GLU A 68 9.04 9.12 -8.98
N LEU A 69 8.58 8.91 -7.74
CA LEU A 69 8.79 9.85 -6.63
C LEU A 69 10.28 10.13 -6.37
N SER A 70 11.14 9.11 -6.52
CA SER A 70 12.58 9.22 -6.29
C SER A 70 13.24 10.24 -7.22
N LYS A 71 12.73 10.41 -8.45
CA LYS A 71 13.23 11.40 -9.42
C LYS A 71 13.06 12.83 -8.94
N HIS A 72 12.10 13.05 -8.03
CA HIS A 72 11.80 14.35 -7.41
C HIS A 72 12.37 14.48 -6.00
N GLY A 73 13.28 13.57 -5.59
CA GLY A 73 13.86 13.56 -4.25
C GLY A 73 12.83 13.30 -3.15
N MET A 74 11.83 12.48 -3.47
CA MET A 74 10.79 12.03 -2.54
C MET A 74 10.89 10.52 -2.32
N GLU A 75 10.54 10.07 -1.12
CA GLU A 75 10.59 8.69 -0.68
C GLU A 75 9.18 8.18 -0.38
N LEU A 76 8.79 7.07 -1.03
CA LEU A 76 7.53 6.39 -0.73
C LEU A 76 7.70 5.52 0.52
N TRP A 77 6.98 5.82 1.59
CA TRP A 77 6.97 4.99 2.80
C TRP A 77 5.94 3.87 2.70
N ASP A 78 4.72 4.19 2.25
CA ASP A 78 3.68 3.20 1.96
C ASP A 78 2.57 3.79 1.08
N ILE A 79 1.78 2.91 0.48
CA ILE A 79 0.64 3.22 -0.37
C ILE A 79 -0.43 2.12 -0.24
N LYS A 80 -1.71 2.50 -0.27
CA LYS A 80 -2.85 1.59 -0.28
C LYS A 80 -3.41 1.47 -1.70
N PHE A 81 -3.71 0.24 -2.11
CA PHE A 81 -4.42 -0.06 -3.35
C PHE A 81 -5.73 -0.81 -3.06
N GLU A 82 -6.70 -0.68 -3.96
CA GLU A 82 -7.91 -1.51 -3.96
C GLU A 82 -7.96 -2.35 -5.23
N PHE A 83 -8.26 -3.63 -5.05
CA PHE A 83 -8.30 -4.62 -6.12
C PHE A 83 -9.71 -5.18 -6.28
N GLY A 84 -10.03 -5.56 -7.51
CA GLY A 84 -11.23 -6.26 -7.87
C GLY A 84 -10.92 -7.40 -8.85
N TYR A 85 -11.98 -7.97 -9.41
CA TYR A 85 -11.89 -9.11 -10.31
C TYR A 85 -12.50 -8.79 -11.67
N ASN A 86 -11.81 -9.20 -12.73
CA ASN A 86 -12.37 -9.32 -14.07
C ASN A 86 -12.33 -10.81 -14.48
N GLY A 87 -13.42 -11.54 -14.21
CA GLY A 87 -13.38 -13.01 -14.19
C GLY A 87 -12.50 -13.49 -13.04
N ASP A 88 -11.53 -14.36 -13.32
CA ASP A 88 -10.57 -14.86 -12.31
C ASP A 88 -9.33 -13.96 -12.17
N GLU A 89 -9.18 -12.94 -13.04
CA GLU A 89 -8.04 -12.03 -13.04
C GLU A 89 -8.18 -10.95 -11.97
N VAL A 90 -7.15 -10.81 -11.13
CA VAL A 90 -7.03 -9.70 -10.18
C VAL A 90 -6.58 -8.45 -10.89
N ILE A 91 -7.36 -7.37 -10.77
CA ILE A 91 -7.07 -6.07 -11.37
C ILE A 91 -7.08 -4.95 -10.32
N LEU A 92 -6.22 -3.94 -10.50
CA LEU A 92 -6.33 -2.68 -9.78
C LEU A 92 -7.59 -1.95 -10.25
N ILE A 93 -8.44 -1.50 -9.34
CA ILE A 93 -9.75 -0.89 -9.70
C ILE A 93 -9.93 0.55 -9.22
N ASP A 94 -9.09 1.00 -8.30
CA ASP A 94 -9.19 2.33 -7.69
C ASP A 94 -8.04 3.24 -8.16
N GLU A 95 -8.00 4.45 -7.63
CA GLU A 95 -6.99 5.43 -7.98
C GLU A 95 -5.62 5.20 -7.34
N ILE A 96 -4.59 5.74 -7.99
CA ILE A 96 -3.27 6.00 -7.40
C ILE A 96 -3.21 7.50 -7.18
N ALA A 97 -3.34 7.93 -5.93
CA ALA A 97 -3.51 9.35 -5.59
C ALA A 97 -2.69 9.74 -4.37
N SER A 98 -2.29 11.00 -4.27
CA SER A 98 -1.48 11.47 -3.13
C SER A 98 -2.13 11.21 -1.77
N GLY A 99 -3.47 11.16 -1.71
CA GLY A 99 -4.24 10.90 -0.49
C GLY A 99 -4.16 9.45 0.01
N ASN A 100 -3.72 8.49 -0.80
CA ASN A 100 -3.62 7.08 -0.41
C ASN A 100 -2.18 6.59 -0.15
N MET A 101 -1.22 7.51 -0.16
CA MET A 101 0.20 7.22 0.08
C MET A 101 0.80 8.12 1.15
N ARG A 102 1.85 7.63 1.81
CA ARG A 102 2.71 8.41 2.70
C ARG A 102 4.05 8.62 2.02
N VAL A 103 4.36 9.88 1.73
CA VAL A 103 5.57 10.29 1.02
C VAL A 103 6.37 11.24 1.91
N TYR A 104 7.68 11.06 1.91
CA TYR A 104 8.61 11.90 2.64
C TYR A 104 9.54 12.64 1.69
N LYS A 105 9.95 13.84 2.10
CA LYS A 105 10.99 14.63 1.46
C LYS A 105 11.86 15.27 2.52
N ASP A 106 13.17 15.04 2.45
CA ASP A 106 14.15 15.59 3.38
C ASP A 106 13.80 15.29 4.87
N GLY A 107 13.36 14.05 5.12
CA GLY A 107 12.98 13.57 6.46
C GLY A 107 11.63 14.10 6.99
N LYS A 108 10.85 14.81 6.16
CA LYS A 108 9.53 15.34 6.54
C LYS A 108 8.44 14.74 5.68
N ILE A 109 7.29 14.45 6.29
CA ILE A 109 6.11 14.04 5.54
C ILE A 109 5.65 15.16 4.61
N VAL A 110 5.33 14.81 3.37
CA VAL A 110 4.75 15.70 2.37
C VAL A 110 3.23 15.67 2.54
N ASP A 111 2.61 16.84 2.66
CA ASP A 111 1.15 16.94 2.63
C ASP A 111 0.64 16.46 1.25
N PRO A 112 -0.35 15.55 1.19
CA PRO A 112 -0.91 15.09 -0.07
C PRO A 112 -1.31 16.18 -1.06
N MET A 113 -1.79 17.34 -0.56
CA MET A 113 -2.21 18.48 -1.38
C MET A 113 -1.02 19.25 -1.97
N ASP A 114 0.16 19.12 -1.37
CA ASP A 114 1.38 19.78 -1.82
C ASP A 114 2.19 18.92 -2.81
N MET A 115 1.87 17.63 -2.94
CA MET A 115 2.64 16.69 -3.76
C MET A 115 2.78 17.14 -5.23
N GLY A 116 1.72 17.72 -5.81
CA GLY A 116 1.75 18.23 -7.18
C GLY A 116 2.77 19.35 -7.39
N LYS A 117 3.09 20.13 -6.35
CA LYS A 117 4.11 21.19 -6.42
C LYS A 117 5.52 20.62 -6.61
N PHE A 118 5.77 19.39 -6.19
CA PHE A 118 7.07 18.75 -6.33
C PHE A 118 7.18 17.93 -7.63
N LEU A 119 6.07 17.35 -8.08
CA LEU A 119 6.01 16.54 -9.29
C LEU A 119 6.08 17.37 -10.57
N PHE A 120 5.52 18.58 -10.56
CA PHE A 120 5.39 19.42 -11.75
C PHE A 120 6.19 20.74 -11.67
N ALA A 121 7.15 20.81 -10.75
CA ALA A 121 8.10 21.93 -10.65
C ALA A 121 9.20 21.87 -11.71
#